data_AF-B6E455-F1
#
_entry.id   AF-B6E455-F1
#
_cell.length_a   1.000
_cell.length_b   1.000
_cell.length_c   1.000
_cell.angle_alpha   90.00
_cell.angle_beta   90.00
_cell.angle_gamma   90.00
#
_symmetry.space_group_name_H-M   'P 1'
#
loop_
_entity.id
_entity.type
_entity.pdbx_description
1 polymer ?
#
loop_
_entity_poly.entity_id
_entity_poly.type
_entity_poly.pdbx_seq_one_letter_code
_entity_poly.pdbx_strand_id
1 'polypeptide(L)'
;MARAVKRQAQQVVQGTSVYENEEYLLALILKEGAMDESQCKEKLKKYCENLKEANKKLTKIYPKLKDICKDEDRDKKCTGLKNKITGKCTPLKTTLDKIVLKALEENYDCKEHERQCLFLEGACPTELKDDCNKLRNLCYQRKRDEVAKEVLLRALRGDLGDNSGCEKKIKDVCSKIGQESDELTMLCLDRKKTCTNLVAKGKSKCSTLEKDVQGALREKNELRGKCLPLLEQCYFHRGNCEGDKSKCSTLSNKGCKEYIPDCDKLEEECEKQNIIYTHPGPDFDPTKPEPTIAEDIGLEELYKEAEKDGIFIGKNHLRDATALLALLIKNDNNAGKKCNEVLKDKCKNSHEHGALEKLCEGNNISNDGTKKCNELEKDINKTCKIFTSKVIDNRLFDPTKGNNEIVGWEGLPTFLSNEDCAKLESYCFYFEKKCPDSEKACKNIRATCYKRGLDARA
;
A
#
# COMPACT_ATOMS: atom_id res chain seq x y z
N MET A 1 -7.11 6.36 39.47
CA MET A 1 -6.73 4.98 39.90
C MET A 1 -7.15 4.03 38.79
N ALA A 2 -6.20 3.59 37.97
CA ALA A 2 -6.44 2.82 36.75
C ALA A 2 -6.40 1.32 37.04
N ARG A 3 -7.54 0.64 36.87
CA ARG A 3 -7.63 -0.83 36.89
C ARG A 3 -7.50 -1.34 35.45
N ALA A 4 -6.39 -2.03 35.18
CA ALA A 4 -6.19 -2.81 33.97
C ALA A 4 -7.18 -3.99 33.97
N VAL A 5 -8.04 -4.05 32.94
CA VAL A 5 -8.96 -5.17 32.71
C VAL A 5 -8.24 -6.21 31.86
N LYS A 6 -8.04 -7.37 32.46
CA LYS A 6 -7.42 -8.57 31.89
C LYS A 6 -8.43 -9.27 30.96
N ARG A 7 -8.22 -9.23 29.64
CA ARG A 7 -8.95 -10.07 28.69
C ARG A 7 -8.27 -11.44 28.60
N GLN A 8 -8.97 -12.48 29.02
CA GLN A 8 -8.67 -13.86 28.66
C GLN A 8 -9.22 -14.11 27.25
N ALA A 9 -8.34 -14.50 26.32
CA ALA A 9 -8.67 -15.12 25.05
C ALA A 9 -7.57 -16.15 24.73
N GLN A 10 -7.94 -17.17 23.97
CA GLN A 10 -7.34 -18.50 23.89
C GLN A 10 -5.84 -18.55 23.53
N GLN A 11 -5.21 -19.67 23.91
CA GLN A 11 -3.83 -20.06 23.65
C GLN A 11 -3.46 -19.94 22.16
N VAL A 12 -2.98 -18.76 21.76
CA VAL A 12 -2.05 -18.60 20.65
C VAL A 12 -0.67 -18.56 21.30
N VAL A 13 0.25 -19.39 20.83
CA VAL A 13 1.64 -19.46 21.29
C VAL A 13 2.21 -18.04 21.31
N GLN A 14 2.36 -17.46 22.51
CA GLN A 14 2.97 -16.14 22.69
C GLN A 14 4.45 -16.26 22.36
N GLY A 15 4.81 -16.01 21.10
CA GLY A 15 6.18 -15.68 20.74
C GLY A 15 6.57 -14.40 21.49
N THR A 16 7.67 -14.45 22.24
CA THR A 16 8.32 -13.26 22.80
C THR A 16 8.43 -12.20 21.70
N SER A 17 7.94 -10.98 21.96
CA SER A 17 8.00 -9.88 20.98
C SER A 17 9.42 -9.71 20.43
N VAL A 18 9.58 -9.40 19.13
CA VAL A 18 10.91 -9.15 18.50
C VAL A 18 11.71 -8.11 19.30
N TYR A 19 11.01 -7.10 19.81
CA TYR A 19 11.55 -6.04 20.67
C TYR A 19 12.02 -6.54 22.04
N GLU A 20 11.50 -7.69 22.48
CA GLU A 20 11.82 -8.28 23.76
C GLU A 20 13.00 -9.25 23.71
N ASN A 21 13.37 -9.72 22.53
CA ASN A 21 14.44 -10.67 22.35
C ASN A 21 15.77 -9.95 22.07
N GLU A 22 16.73 -10.14 22.97
CA GLU A 22 18.06 -9.51 22.93
C GLU A 22 18.81 -9.80 21.63
N GLU A 23 18.63 -11.00 21.05
CA GLU A 23 19.34 -11.43 19.84
C GLU A 23 18.96 -10.59 18.62
N TYR A 24 17.68 -10.20 18.49
CA TYR A 24 17.24 -9.31 17.41
C TYR A 24 17.82 -7.90 17.59
N LEU A 25 17.82 -7.36 18.81
CA LEU A 25 18.42 -6.05 19.10
C LEU A 25 19.91 -6.04 18.77
N LEU A 26 20.64 -7.09 19.16
CA LEU A 26 22.05 -7.24 18.84
C LEU A 26 22.28 -7.37 17.33
N ALA A 27 21.44 -8.11 16.61
CA ALA A 27 21.50 -8.21 15.14
C ALA A 27 21.33 -6.84 14.47
N LEU A 28 20.34 -6.05 14.92
CA LEU A 28 20.09 -4.70 14.40
C LEU A 28 21.26 -3.74 14.65
N ILE A 29 21.82 -3.77 15.86
CA ILE A 29 22.91 -2.85 16.26
C ILE A 29 24.24 -3.22 15.59
N LEU A 30 24.58 -4.51 15.59
CA LEU A 30 25.90 -5.01 15.21
C LEU A 30 26.01 -5.39 13.73
N LYS A 31 24.86 -5.68 13.09
CA LYS A 31 24.75 -6.03 11.67
C LYS A 31 25.62 -7.24 11.36
N GLU A 32 26.35 -7.22 10.23
CA GLU A 32 27.32 -8.26 9.88
C GLU A 32 28.36 -8.51 10.98
N GLY A 33 28.65 -7.53 11.82
CA GLY A 33 29.55 -7.71 12.96
C GLY A 33 29.01 -8.66 14.03
N ALA A 34 27.71 -8.97 14.03
CA ALA A 34 27.15 -10.01 14.89
C ALA A 34 27.56 -11.43 14.45
N MET A 35 28.04 -11.58 13.20
CA MET A 35 28.41 -12.86 12.60
C MET A 35 29.88 -13.24 12.83
N ASP A 36 30.66 -12.34 13.45
CA ASP A 36 32.03 -12.57 13.87
C ASP A 36 32.18 -12.16 15.35
N GLU A 37 32.71 -13.05 16.19
CA GLU A 37 32.76 -12.80 17.63
C GLU A 37 33.68 -11.63 18.00
N SER A 38 34.78 -11.42 17.26
CA SER A 38 35.72 -10.33 17.52
C SER A 38 35.13 -8.98 17.12
N GLN A 39 34.52 -8.89 15.94
CA GLN A 39 33.82 -7.69 15.48
C GLN A 39 32.61 -7.38 16.34
N CYS A 40 31.89 -8.40 16.81
CA CYS A 40 30.78 -8.24 17.74
C CYS A 40 31.23 -7.49 18.99
N LYS A 41 32.30 -7.96 19.64
CA LYS A 41 32.83 -7.33 20.87
C LYS A 41 33.28 -5.89 20.61
N GLU A 42 33.99 -5.65 19.51
CA GLU A 42 34.47 -4.32 19.15
C GLU A 42 33.32 -3.34 18.87
N LYS A 43 32.37 -3.72 18.01
CA LYS A 43 31.22 -2.87 17.65
C LYS A 43 30.29 -2.65 18.83
N LEU A 44 30.06 -3.67 19.65
CA LEU A 44 29.22 -3.55 20.84
C LEU A 44 29.83 -2.60 21.86
N LYS A 45 31.15 -2.67 22.07
CA LYS A 45 31.88 -1.72 22.92
C LYS A 45 31.72 -0.29 22.42
N LYS A 46 32.00 -0.03 21.12
CA LYS A 46 31.84 1.28 20.48
C LYS A 46 30.40 1.81 20.61
N TYR A 47 29.41 0.96 20.36
CA TYR A 47 28.00 1.32 20.49
C TYR A 47 27.66 1.76 21.93
N CYS A 48 28.13 1.01 22.92
CA CYS A 48 27.88 1.31 24.32
C CYS A 48 28.60 2.56 24.82
N GLU A 49 29.81 2.86 24.31
CA GLU A 49 30.52 4.11 24.56
C GLU A 49 29.75 5.30 24.00
N ASN A 50 29.35 5.25 22.72
CA ASN A 50 28.53 6.28 22.10
C ASN A 50 27.19 6.49 22.83
N LEU A 51 26.55 5.41 23.30
CA LEU A 51 25.30 5.50 24.06
C LEU A 51 25.50 6.18 25.43
N LYS A 52 26.65 5.98 26.08
CA LYS A 52 27.01 6.68 27.33
C LYS A 52 27.20 8.18 27.09
N GLU A 53 27.73 8.58 25.92
CA GLU A 53 27.93 9.99 25.52
C GLU A 53 26.63 10.67 25.07
N ALA A 54 25.74 9.98 24.35
CA ALA A 54 24.58 10.54 23.66
C ALA A 54 23.38 10.97 24.54
N ASN A 55 23.59 11.19 25.85
CA ASN A 55 22.62 11.65 26.88
C ASN A 55 22.05 10.52 27.77
N LYS A 56 22.21 10.67 29.10
CA LYS A 56 21.65 9.77 30.14
C LYS A 56 20.14 9.56 30.02
N LYS A 57 19.40 10.45 29.34
CA LYS A 57 17.96 10.29 29.08
C LYS A 57 17.62 9.15 28.11
N LEU A 58 18.49 8.75 27.17
CA LEU A 58 18.26 7.60 26.26
C LEU A 58 18.06 6.30 27.04
N THR A 59 18.78 6.14 28.16
CA THR A 59 18.63 4.97 29.04
C THR A 59 17.27 4.90 29.74
N LYS A 60 16.49 6.00 29.75
CA LYS A 60 15.09 6.02 30.21
C LYS A 60 14.10 5.59 29.11
N ILE A 61 14.50 5.69 27.84
CA ILE A 61 13.63 5.41 26.68
C ILE A 61 13.56 3.92 26.39
N TYR A 62 14.68 3.19 26.51
CA TYR A 62 14.70 1.74 26.32
C TYR A 62 15.61 1.02 27.34
N PRO A 63 15.05 0.52 28.47
CA PRO A 63 15.82 -0.12 29.55
C PRO A 63 16.71 -1.28 29.08
N LYS A 64 16.29 -2.02 28.05
CA LYS A 64 17.06 -3.15 27.50
C LYS A 64 18.39 -2.73 26.86
N LEU A 65 18.49 -1.52 26.30
CA LEU A 65 19.77 -1.02 25.77
C LEU A 65 20.80 -0.85 26.90
N LYS A 66 20.34 -0.47 28.10
CA LYS A 66 21.21 -0.40 29.29
C LYS A 66 21.68 -1.79 29.70
N ASP A 67 20.80 -2.78 29.68
CA ASP A 67 21.15 -4.17 30.00
C ASP A 67 22.13 -4.75 28.98
N ILE A 68 22.01 -4.41 27.69
CA ILE A 68 22.98 -4.75 26.64
C ILE A 68 24.38 -4.22 26.96
N CYS A 69 24.47 -3.00 27.50
CA CYS A 69 25.74 -2.31 27.78
C CYS A 69 26.31 -2.49 29.19
N LYS A 70 25.83 -3.46 29.99
CA LYS A 70 26.43 -3.78 31.29
C LYS A 70 27.81 -4.44 31.11
N ASP A 71 28.84 -3.79 31.64
CA ASP A 71 30.24 -4.11 31.35
C ASP A 71 30.68 -5.54 31.80
N GLU A 72 30.06 -6.11 32.84
CA GLU A 72 30.42 -7.43 33.40
C GLU A 72 30.04 -8.63 32.49
N ASP A 73 29.09 -8.44 31.56
CA ASP A 73 28.57 -9.51 30.69
C ASP A 73 28.58 -9.15 29.19
N ARG A 74 29.01 -7.94 28.84
CA ARG A 74 28.94 -7.43 27.45
C ARG A 74 29.58 -8.37 26.44
N ASP A 75 30.80 -8.83 26.70
CA ASP A 75 31.55 -9.67 25.75
C ASP A 75 30.98 -11.10 25.68
N LYS A 76 30.34 -11.58 26.76
CA LYS A 76 29.65 -12.90 26.78
C LYS A 76 28.42 -12.90 25.87
N LYS A 77 27.81 -11.75 25.59
CA LYS A 77 26.67 -11.63 24.66
C LYS A 77 27.04 -11.98 23.22
N CYS A 78 28.32 -11.87 22.86
CA CYS A 78 28.82 -12.25 21.55
C CYS A 78 29.06 -13.77 21.42
N THR A 79 29.25 -14.48 22.53
CA THR A 79 29.51 -15.92 22.52
C THR A 79 28.28 -16.68 22.03
N GLY A 80 28.42 -17.38 20.91
CA GLY A 80 27.34 -18.14 20.28
C GLY A 80 26.26 -17.28 19.59
N LEU A 81 26.42 -15.96 19.54
CA LEU A 81 25.46 -15.04 18.92
C LEU A 81 25.25 -15.35 17.43
N LYS A 82 26.34 -15.63 16.70
CA LYS A 82 26.28 -16.05 15.29
C LYS A 82 25.29 -17.19 15.08
N ASN A 83 25.42 -18.28 15.84
CA ASN A 83 24.56 -19.46 15.69
C ASN A 83 23.09 -19.14 16.01
N LYS A 84 22.85 -18.28 17.01
CA LYS A 84 21.51 -17.81 17.39
C LYS A 84 20.88 -16.98 16.27
N ILE A 85 21.63 -16.05 15.69
CA ILE A 85 21.16 -15.19 14.58
C ILE A 85 20.93 -16.03 13.33
N THR A 86 21.88 -16.89 12.92
CA THR A 86 21.70 -17.82 11.79
C THR A 86 20.47 -18.71 12.00
N GLY A 87 20.25 -19.19 13.22
CA GLY A 87 19.07 -19.97 13.60
C GLY A 87 17.74 -19.21 13.47
N LYS A 88 17.75 -17.88 13.34
CA LYS A 88 16.57 -17.06 13.03
C LYS A 88 16.49 -16.64 11.56
N CYS A 89 17.62 -16.37 10.92
CA CYS A 89 17.66 -15.95 9.52
C CYS A 89 17.15 -17.05 8.58
N THR A 90 17.56 -18.31 8.78
CA THR A 90 17.14 -19.42 7.91
C THR A 90 15.63 -19.72 7.98
N PRO A 91 14.99 -19.77 9.16
CA PRO A 91 13.53 -19.90 9.25
C PRO A 91 12.78 -18.70 8.66
N LEU A 92 13.27 -17.47 8.88
CA LEU A 92 12.67 -16.28 8.28
C LEU A 92 12.70 -16.37 6.75
N LYS A 93 13.86 -16.66 6.16
CA LYS A 93 13.99 -16.87 4.71
C LYS A 93 12.96 -17.86 4.16
N THR A 94 12.90 -19.03 4.78
CA THR A 94 11.94 -20.09 4.41
C THR A 94 10.48 -19.60 4.49
N THR A 95 10.18 -18.72 5.45
CA THR A 95 8.85 -18.14 5.63
C THR A 95 8.56 -17.09 4.56
N LEU A 96 9.53 -16.22 4.26
CA LEU A 96 9.42 -15.21 3.21
C LEU A 96 9.24 -15.85 1.83
N ASP A 97 9.95 -16.93 1.52
CA ASP A 97 9.78 -17.69 0.27
C ASP A 97 8.33 -18.17 0.10
N LYS A 98 7.72 -18.68 1.17
CA LYS A 98 6.31 -19.11 1.17
C LYS A 98 5.35 -17.94 1.03
N ILE A 99 5.61 -16.81 1.71
CA ILE A 99 4.79 -15.60 1.61
C ILE A 99 4.81 -15.07 0.19
N VAL A 100 5.97 -15.01 -0.43
CA VAL A 100 6.14 -14.56 -1.81
C VAL A 100 5.29 -15.39 -2.78
N LEU A 101 5.20 -16.70 -2.57
CA LEU A 101 4.33 -17.59 -3.36
C LEU A 101 2.85 -17.33 -3.08
N LYS A 102 2.48 -17.16 -1.79
CA LYS A 102 1.10 -16.94 -1.33
C LYS A 102 0.56 -15.53 -1.55
N ALA A 103 1.44 -14.53 -1.68
CA ALA A 103 1.08 -13.12 -1.85
C ALA A 103 0.27 -12.87 -3.13
N LEU A 104 0.24 -13.83 -4.05
CA LEU A 104 -0.61 -13.85 -5.23
C LEU A 104 -2.07 -14.25 -4.92
N GLU A 105 -2.35 -14.81 -3.74
CA GLU A 105 -3.60 -15.54 -3.44
C GLU A 105 -4.25 -15.19 -2.07
N GLU A 106 -3.49 -14.81 -1.05
CA GLU A 106 -4.00 -14.64 0.33
C GLU A 106 -3.63 -13.32 1.02
N ASN A 107 -4.41 -12.96 2.06
CA ASN A 107 -4.12 -11.87 2.98
C ASN A 107 -3.05 -12.32 4.00
N TYR A 108 -1.82 -11.86 3.87
CA TYR A 108 -0.73 -12.10 4.82
C TYR A 108 -0.38 -10.82 5.61
N ASP A 109 0.12 -10.99 6.83
CA ASP A 109 0.56 -9.88 7.68
C ASP A 109 1.96 -9.41 7.30
N CYS A 110 2.02 -8.21 6.72
CA CYS A 110 3.26 -7.51 6.40
C CYS A 110 4.02 -7.08 7.67
N LYS A 111 3.31 -6.65 8.72
CA LYS A 111 3.93 -5.95 9.86
C LYS A 111 4.88 -6.86 10.63
N GLU A 112 4.52 -8.11 10.86
CA GLU A 112 5.37 -9.05 11.60
C GLU A 112 6.67 -9.36 10.84
N HIS A 113 6.57 -9.71 9.56
CA HIS A 113 7.72 -10.13 8.75
C HIS A 113 8.64 -8.95 8.39
N GLU A 114 8.07 -7.78 8.11
CA GLU A 114 8.85 -6.56 7.86
C GLU A 114 9.65 -6.13 9.09
N ARG A 115 9.07 -6.31 10.29
CA ARG A 115 9.82 -6.11 11.54
C ARG A 115 10.97 -7.09 11.62
N GLN A 116 10.76 -8.39 11.43
CA GLN A 116 11.88 -9.34 11.50
C GLN A 116 12.98 -9.02 10.47
N CYS A 117 12.59 -8.62 9.25
CA CYS A 117 13.51 -8.12 8.24
C CYS A 117 14.31 -6.90 8.70
N LEU A 118 13.68 -5.91 9.34
CA LEU A 118 14.37 -4.74 9.89
C LEU A 118 15.49 -5.14 10.86
N PHE A 119 15.24 -6.11 11.74
CA PHE A 119 16.21 -6.52 12.74
C PHE A 119 17.31 -7.46 12.22
N LEU A 120 17.00 -8.32 11.24
CA LEU A 120 17.92 -9.41 10.83
C LEU A 120 18.64 -9.16 9.50
N GLU A 121 18.09 -8.35 8.59
CA GLU A 121 18.67 -8.15 7.25
C GLU A 121 20.11 -7.66 7.30
N GLY A 122 20.43 -6.74 8.22
CA GLY A 122 21.78 -6.22 8.37
C GLY A 122 22.79 -7.27 8.88
N ALA A 123 22.33 -8.29 9.61
CA ALA A 123 23.17 -9.37 10.12
C ALA A 123 23.29 -10.55 9.15
N CYS A 124 22.27 -10.77 8.31
CA CYS A 124 22.22 -11.85 7.32
C CYS A 124 21.90 -11.31 5.92
N PRO A 125 22.71 -10.38 5.36
CA PRO A 125 22.38 -9.73 4.09
C PRO A 125 22.43 -10.72 2.91
N THR A 126 23.30 -11.72 2.97
CA THR A 126 23.40 -12.78 1.95
C THR A 126 22.14 -13.65 1.87
N GLU A 127 21.48 -13.85 3.00
CA GLU A 127 20.29 -14.71 3.10
C GLU A 127 19.00 -13.92 2.90
N LEU A 128 18.93 -12.68 3.39
CA LEU A 128 17.67 -11.96 3.58
C LEU A 128 17.50 -10.69 2.74
N LYS A 129 18.57 -10.09 2.18
CA LYS A 129 18.49 -8.79 1.47
C LYS A 129 17.41 -8.79 0.39
N ASP A 130 17.47 -9.76 -0.51
CA ASP A 130 16.54 -9.84 -1.65
C ASP A 130 15.12 -10.21 -1.20
N ASP A 131 14.97 -11.15 -0.26
CA ASP A 131 13.66 -11.62 0.20
C ASP A 131 12.93 -10.55 1.02
N CYS A 132 13.65 -9.84 1.90
CA CYS A 132 13.12 -8.72 2.66
C CYS A 132 12.78 -7.53 1.76
N ASN A 133 13.60 -7.24 0.74
CA ASN A 133 13.26 -6.23 -0.25
C ASN A 133 11.99 -6.60 -1.04
N LYS A 134 11.88 -7.87 -1.44
CA LYS A 134 10.70 -8.39 -2.15
C LYS A 134 9.43 -8.29 -1.31
N LEU A 135 9.50 -8.68 -0.04
CA LEU A 135 8.39 -8.53 0.92
C LEU A 135 7.91 -7.08 0.97
N ARG A 136 8.81 -6.13 1.22
CA ARG A 136 8.48 -4.69 1.33
C ARG A 136 7.82 -4.15 0.07
N ASN A 137 8.34 -4.53 -1.10
CA ASN A 137 7.75 -4.14 -2.38
C ASN A 137 6.32 -4.67 -2.55
N LEU A 138 6.09 -5.94 -2.19
CA LEU A 138 4.76 -6.54 -2.25
C LEU A 138 3.79 -5.87 -1.26
N CYS A 139 4.22 -5.62 -0.03
CA CYS A 139 3.44 -4.96 1.01
C CYS A 139 3.08 -3.53 0.64
N TYR A 140 4.06 -2.77 0.15
CA TYR A 140 3.87 -1.40 -0.30
C TYR A 140 2.88 -1.31 -1.46
N GLN A 141 3.09 -2.08 -2.53
CA GLN A 141 2.19 -2.09 -3.69
C GLN A 141 0.78 -2.55 -3.31
N ARG A 142 0.68 -3.60 -2.49
CA ARG A 142 -0.61 -4.13 -2.04
C ARG A 142 -1.43 -3.08 -1.30
N LYS A 143 -0.81 -2.32 -0.39
CA LYS A 143 -1.52 -1.29 0.36
C LYS A 143 -1.97 -0.14 -0.56
N ARG A 144 -1.16 0.24 -1.55
CA ARG A 144 -1.57 1.20 -2.60
C ARG A 144 -2.76 0.69 -3.42
N ASP A 145 -2.73 -0.56 -3.85
CA ASP A 145 -3.83 -1.21 -4.58
C ASP A 145 -5.11 -1.29 -3.74
N GLU A 146 -4.99 -1.58 -2.44
CA GLU A 146 -6.12 -1.62 -1.50
C GLU A 146 -6.76 -0.24 -1.35
N VAL A 147 -5.95 0.82 -1.20
CA VAL A 147 -6.44 2.21 -1.13
C VAL A 147 -7.13 2.61 -2.43
N ALA A 148 -6.54 2.33 -3.60
CA ALA A 148 -7.17 2.67 -4.88
C ALA A 148 -8.51 1.93 -5.10
N LYS A 149 -8.61 0.67 -4.66
CA LYS A 149 -9.90 -0.06 -4.67
C LYS A 149 -10.89 0.57 -3.71
N GLU A 150 -10.47 0.95 -2.51
CA GLU A 150 -11.33 1.61 -1.52
C GLU A 150 -11.88 2.94 -2.03
N VAL A 151 -11.03 3.75 -2.65
CA VAL A 151 -11.42 5.00 -3.32
C VAL A 151 -12.55 4.77 -4.32
N LEU A 152 -12.43 3.76 -5.19
CA LEU A 152 -13.50 3.42 -6.14
C LEU A 152 -14.75 2.84 -5.46
N LEU A 153 -14.61 2.06 -4.39
CA LEU A 153 -15.76 1.54 -3.62
C LEU A 153 -16.57 2.67 -3.00
N ARG A 154 -15.92 3.72 -2.49
CA ARG A 154 -16.59 4.92 -1.96
C ARG A 154 -17.24 5.74 -3.07
N ALA A 155 -16.53 5.95 -4.18
CA ALA A 155 -17.02 6.74 -5.31
C ALA A 155 -18.19 6.10 -6.07
N LEU A 156 -18.32 4.76 -6.01
CA LEU A 156 -19.39 3.99 -6.64
C LEU A 156 -20.48 3.57 -5.64
N ARG A 157 -20.59 4.28 -4.51
CA ARG A 157 -21.61 4.02 -3.49
C ARG A 157 -23.03 3.99 -4.10
N GLY A 158 -23.71 2.86 -3.96
CA GLY A 158 -25.06 2.63 -4.48
C GLY A 158 -25.10 2.04 -5.88
N ASP A 159 -23.97 2.00 -6.59
CA ASP A 159 -23.87 1.62 -8.01
C ASP A 159 -23.18 0.26 -8.22
N LEU A 160 -22.92 -0.51 -7.14
CA LEU A 160 -22.27 -1.83 -7.20
C LEU A 160 -23.23 -3.03 -7.15
N GLY A 161 -24.53 -2.82 -7.45
CA GLY A 161 -25.53 -3.90 -7.49
C GLY A 161 -25.25 -4.93 -8.58
N ASP A 162 -24.82 -4.48 -9.75
CA ASP A 162 -24.41 -5.33 -10.87
C ASP A 162 -23.29 -4.67 -11.71
N ASN A 163 -22.70 -5.45 -12.61
CA ASN A 163 -21.59 -4.99 -13.46
C ASN A 163 -22.01 -3.87 -14.43
N SER A 164 -23.24 -3.86 -14.93
CA SER A 164 -23.70 -2.84 -15.88
C SER A 164 -23.89 -1.47 -15.21
N GLY A 165 -24.45 -1.46 -14.00
CA GLY A 165 -24.54 -0.27 -13.16
C GLY A 165 -23.16 0.31 -12.86
N CYS A 166 -22.24 -0.56 -12.42
CA CYS A 166 -20.86 -0.16 -12.16
C CYS A 166 -20.17 0.42 -13.41
N GLU A 167 -20.26 -0.24 -14.57
CA GLU A 167 -19.59 0.20 -15.80
C GLU A 167 -20.09 1.57 -16.28
N LYS A 168 -21.37 1.89 -16.07
CA LYS A 168 -21.92 3.21 -16.39
C LYS A 168 -21.32 4.29 -15.48
N LYS A 169 -21.30 4.06 -14.17
CA LYS A 169 -20.88 5.07 -13.19
C LYS A 169 -19.37 5.24 -13.13
N ILE A 170 -18.61 4.16 -13.28
CA ILE A 170 -17.14 4.18 -13.19
C ILE A 170 -16.52 5.08 -14.26
N LYS A 171 -17.20 5.26 -15.40
CA LYS A 171 -16.79 6.20 -16.45
C LYS A 171 -16.67 7.63 -15.91
N ASP A 172 -17.71 8.12 -15.25
CA ASP A 172 -17.77 9.47 -14.73
C ASP A 172 -16.78 9.65 -13.58
N VAL A 173 -16.72 8.67 -12.68
CA VAL A 173 -15.77 8.65 -11.56
C VAL A 173 -14.32 8.71 -12.08
N CYS A 174 -13.95 7.84 -13.01
CA CYS A 174 -12.60 7.77 -13.56
C CYS A 174 -12.17 9.04 -14.31
N SER A 175 -13.11 9.80 -14.87
CA SER A 175 -12.80 11.08 -15.48
C SER A 175 -12.34 12.14 -14.46
N LYS A 176 -12.86 12.07 -13.22
CA LYS A 176 -12.58 13.04 -12.16
C LYS A 176 -11.40 12.65 -11.27
N ILE A 177 -11.31 11.37 -10.87
CA ILE A 177 -10.30 10.92 -9.88
C ILE A 177 -9.28 9.93 -10.45
N GLY A 178 -9.41 9.50 -11.70
CA GLY A 178 -8.53 8.47 -12.27
C GLY A 178 -7.05 8.88 -12.38
N GLN A 179 -6.73 10.16 -12.21
CA GLN A 179 -5.36 10.70 -12.25
C GLN A 179 -4.73 10.88 -10.85
N GLU A 180 -5.50 10.66 -9.79
CA GLU A 180 -5.02 10.91 -8.42
C GLU A 180 -3.99 9.88 -7.96
N SER A 181 -3.90 8.73 -8.63
CA SER A 181 -2.79 7.78 -8.49
C SER A 181 -2.62 6.91 -9.73
N ASP A 182 -1.47 6.25 -9.82
CA ASP A 182 -1.16 5.27 -10.86
C ASP A 182 -2.07 4.03 -10.78
N GLU A 183 -2.35 3.55 -9.57
CA GLU A 183 -3.26 2.42 -9.33
C GLU A 183 -4.69 2.75 -9.78
N LEU A 184 -5.19 3.95 -9.47
CA LEU A 184 -6.49 4.41 -9.97
C LEU A 184 -6.49 4.51 -11.49
N THR A 185 -5.40 4.98 -12.09
CA THR A 185 -5.26 4.98 -13.56
C THR A 185 -5.43 3.57 -14.12
N MET A 186 -4.78 2.57 -13.54
CA MET A 186 -4.90 1.17 -13.98
C MET A 186 -6.33 0.66 -13.89
N LEU A 187 -6.97 0.85 -12.73
CA LEU A 187 -8.33 0.39 -12.48
C LEU A 187 -9.32 1.04 -13.45
N CYS A 188 -9.09 2.31 -13.80
CA CYS A 188 -9.87 3.07 -14.77
C CYS A 188 -9.64 2.68 -16.23
N LEU A 189 -8.48 2.09 -16.57
CA LEU A 189 -8.18 1.57 -17.91
C LEU A 189 -8.80 0.18 -18.15
N ASP A 190 -9.00 -0.61 -17.09
CA ASP A 190 -9.54 -1.99 -17.12
C ASP A 190 -10.92 -2.09 -16.45
N ARG A 191 -11.85 -1.22 -16.88
CA ARG A 191 -13.17 -1.02 -16.23
C ARG A 191 -13.96 -2.29 -16.02
N LYS A 192 -14.04 -3.16 -17.04
CA LYS A 192 -14.82 -4.41 -16.99
C LYS A 192 -14.30 -5.34 -15.88
N LYS A 193 -12.98 -5.53 -15.83
CA LYS A 193 -12.34 -6.33 -14.77
C LYS A 193 -12.48 -5.66 -13.41
N THR A 194 -12.26 -4.35 -13.37
CA THR A 194 -12.43 -3.54 -12.16
C THR A 194 -13.83 -3.67 -11.59
N CYS A 195 -14.88 -3.46 -12.39
CA CYS A 195 -16.27 -3.60 -11.95
C CYS A 195 -16.60 -5.00 -11.47
N THR A 196 -16.16 -6.04 -12.18
CA THR A 196 -16.33 -7.43 -11.73
C THR A 196 -15.74 -7.65 -10.33
N ASN A 197 -14.54 -7.12 -10.07
CA ASN A 197 -13.90 -7.22 -8.77
C ASN A 197 -14.58 -6.36 -7.70
N LEU A 198 -15.00 -5.14 -8.04
CA LEU A 198 -15.63 -4.20 -7.12
C LEU A 198 -17.03 -4.66 -6.70
N VAL A 199 -17.83 -5.21 -7.62
CA VAL A 199 -19.14 -5.80 -7.31
C VAL A 199 -18.97 -6.97 -6.35
N ALA A 200 -18.02 -7.88 -6.60
CA ALA A 200 -17.73 -8.99 -5.70
C ALA A 200 -17.27 -8.50 -4.31
N LYS A 201 -16.38 -7.51 -4.28
CA LYS A 201 -15.87 -6.93 -3.03
C LYS A 201 -16.95 -6.14 -2.27
N GLY A 202 -17.84 -5.45 -2.97
CA GLY A 202 -19.00 -4.77 -2.40
C GLY A 202 -19.91 -5.75 -1.65
N LYS A 203 -20.24 -6.89 -2.28
CA LYS A 203 -21.02 -7.96 -1.63
C LYS A 203 -20.34 -8.50 -0.37
N SER A 204 -19.03 -8.78 -0.43
CA SER A 204 -18.26 -9.23 0.73
C SER A 204 -18.22 -8.19 1.86
N LYS A 205 -18.09 -6.90 1.52
CA LYS A 205 -18.17 -5.82 2.49
C LYS A 205 -19.54 -5.75 3.16
N CYS A 206 -20.63 -5.91 2.40
CA CYS A 206 -21.98 -5.94 2.96
C CYS A 206 -22.16 -7.05 4.00
N SER A 207 -21.73 -8.28 3.68
CA SER A 207 -21.79 -9.39 4.63
C SER A 207 -20.91 -9.20 5.87
N THR A 208 -19.80 -8.47 5.74
CA THR A 208 -18.89 -8.17 6.87
C THR A 208 -19.50 -7.07 7.75
N LEU A 209 -19.92 -5.98 7.14
CA LEU A 209 -20.55 -4.85 7.81
C LEU A 209 -21.84 -5.27 8.52
N GLU A 210 -22.66 -6.14 7.91
CA GLU A 210 -23.84 -6.72 8.58
C GLU A 210 -23.47 -7.39 9.90
N LYS A 211 -22.46 -8.27 9.88
CA LYS A 211 -22.00 -8.98 11.08
C LYS A 211 -21.43 -8.03 12.12
N ASP A 212 -20.63 -7.05 11.69
CA ASP A 212 -19.97 -6.10 12.58
C ASP A 212 -20.99 -5.17 13.25
N VAL A 213 -21.98 -4.67 12.50
CA VAL A 213 -23.08 -3.85 13.02
C VAL A 213 -23.93 -4.66 14.00
N GLN A 214 -24.33 -5.88 13.64
CA GLN A 214 -25.09 -6.75 14.54
C GLN A 214 -24.31 -7.08 15.82
N GLY A 215 -23.01 -7.35 15.70
CA GLY A 215 -22.12 -7.59 16.83
C GLY A 215 -22.02 -6.39 17.76
N ALA A 216 -21.80 -5.20 17.21
CA ALA A 216 -21.73 -3.95 17.98
C ALA A 216 -23.04 -3.63 18.71
N LEU A 217 -24.18 -3.85 18.07
CA LEU A 217 -25.50 -3.63 18.67
C LEU A 217 -25.82 -4.62 19.81
N ARG A 218 -25.29 -5.85 19.77
CA ARG A 218 -25.42 -6.84 20.85
C ARG A 218 -24.53 -6.50 22.04
N GLU A 219 -23.30 -6.05 21.79
CA GLU A 219 -22.30 -5.77 22.81
C GLU A 219 -22.21 -4.27 23.16
N LYS A 220 -23.27 -3.72 23.77
CA LYS A 220 -23.37 -2.27 24.08
C LYS A 220 -22.17 -1.70 24.85
N ASN A 221 -21.48 -2.53 25.64
CA ASN A 221 -20.31 -2.12 26.43
C ASN A 221 -19.07 -1.78 25.57
N GLU A 222 -18.98 -2.31 24.35
CA GLU A 222 -17.89 -2.01 23.40
C GLU A 222 -18.30 -1.04 22.29
N LEU A 223 -19.58 -0.70 22.20
CA LEU A 223 -20.17 0.09 21.13
C LEU A 223 -19.47 1.44 20.94
N ARG A 224 -19.10 2.12 22.04
CA ARG A 224 -18.44 3.44 22.01
C ARG A 224 -17.21 3.48 21.10
N GLY A 225 -16.35 2.46 21.19
CA GLY A 225 -15.12 2.38 20.40
C GLY A 225 -15.33 1.94 18.96
N LYS A 226 -16.51 1.40 18.64
CA LYS A 226 -16.88 0.87 17.32
C LYS A 226 -17.77 1.82 16.52
N CYS A 227 -18.40 2.82 17.16
CA CYS A 227 -19.32 3.76 16.53
C CYS A 227 -18.73 4.46 15.30
N LEU A 228 -17.69 5.29 15.44
CA LEU A 228 -17.16 6.07 14.31
C LEU A 228 -16.71 5.18 13.13
N PRO A 229 -15.90 4.11 13.33
CA PRO A 229 -15.49 3.25 12.21
C PRO A 229 -16.64 2.54 11.51
N LEU A 230 -17.68 2.12 12.25
CA LEU A 230 -18.84 1.44 11.65
C LEU A 230 -19.80 2.42 10.97
N LEU A 231 -20.00 3.61 11.53
CA LEU A 231 -20.81 4.65 10.90
C LEU A 231 -20.19 5.15 9.60
N GLU A 232 -18.86 5.31 9.55
CA GLU A 232 -18.13 5.60 8.32
C GLU A 232 -18.38 4.50 7.26
N GLN A 233 -18.23 3.23 7.63
CA GLN A 233 -18.50 2.13 6.71
C GLN A 233 -19.96 2.08 6.26
N CYS A 234 -20.91 2.35 7.16
CA CYS A 234 -22.33 2.48 6.84
C CYS A 234 -22.55 3.59 5.80
N TYR A 235 -21.98 4.78 6.01
CA TYR A 235 -22.10 5.91 5.09
C TYR A 235 -21.61 5.56 3.68
N PHE A 236 -20.48 4.87 3.55
CA PHE A 236 -19.88 4.56 2.25
C PHE A 236 -20.40 3.29 1.58
N HIS A 237 -20.78 2.28 2.36
CA HIS A 237 -21.00 0.94 1.82
C HIS A 237 -22.44 0.45 1.92
N ARG A 238 -23.28 0.99 2.82
CA ARG A 238 -24.67 0.50 2.98
C ARG A 238 -25.47 0.52 1.68
N GLY A 239 -25.26 1.54 0.85
CA GLY A 239 -25.98 1.71 -0.42
C GLY A 239 -25.73 0.58 -1.43
N ASN A 240 -24.63 -0.16 -1.28
CA ASN A 240 -24.29 -1.31 -2.12
C ASN A 240 -24.90 -2.61 -1.62
N CYS A 241 -25.59 -2.58 -0.49
CA CYS A 241 -26.09 -3.76 0.19
C CYS A 241 -27.59 -3.89 0.00
N GLU A 242 -28.01 -4.79 -0.88
CA GLU A 242 -29.42 -5.10 -1.06
C GLU A 242 -29.84 -6.20 -0.08
N GLY A 243 -30.82 -5.90 0.76
CA GLY A 243 -31.49 -6.83 1.64
C GLY A 243 -32.61 -7.61 0.94
N ASP A 244 -33.20 -8.53 1.70
CA ASP A 244 -34.32 -9.35 1.22
C ASP A 244 -35.59 -8.51 1.06
N LYS A 245 -36.04 -8.33 -0.19
CA LYS A 245 -37.26 -7.59 -0.52
C LYS A 245 -38.52 -8.19 0.14
N SER A 246 -38.48 -9.44 0.59
CA SER A 246 -39.61 -10.11 1.26
C SER A 246 -39.87 -9.61 2.69
N LYS A 247 -38.89 -8.93 3.32
CA LYS A 247 -39.01 -8.31 4.65
C LYS A 247 -39.63 -6.91 4.64
N CYS A 248 -39.86 -6.34 3.46
CA CYS A 248 -40.60 -5.08 3.29
C CYS A 248 -42.05 -5.23 3.78
N SER A 249 -42.38 -4.53 4.87
CA SER A 249 -43.68 -4.63 5.56
C SER A 249 -44.83 -3.81 4.95
N THR A 250 -44.70 -3.24 3.75
CA THR A 250 -45.77 -2.43 3.14
C THR A 250 -46.01 -2.68 1.64
N LEU A 251 -47.28 -2.89 1.31
CA LEU A 251 -47.89 -3.37 0.05
C LEU A 251 -47.79 -2.44 -1.19
N SER A 252 -46.91 -1.44 -1.22
CA SER A 252 -46.74 -0.56 -2.38
C SER A 252 -45.33 -0.69 -2.99
N ASN A 253 -45.00 -1.89 -3.46
CA ASN A 253 -43.67 -2.26 -3.94
C ASN A 253 -43.38 -1.81 -5.39
N LYS A 254 -43.24 -0.49 -5.58
CA LYS A 254 -42.40 0.10 -6.64
C LYS A 254 -41.39 1.04 -5.99
N GLY A 255 -40.44 0.49 -5.24
CA GLY A 255 -39.37 1.29 -4.62
C GLY A 255 -38.70 0.72 -3.37
N CYS A 256 -39.18 -0.39 -2.78
CA CYS A 256 -38.59 -0.92 -1.55
C CYS A 256 -37.25 -1.61 -1.82
N LYS A 257 -36.16 -1.01 -1.33
CA LYS A 257 -34.88 -1.67 -1.06
C LYS A 257 -34.66 -1.61 0.45
N GLU A 258 -34.77 -2.73 1.13
CA GLU A 258 -34.29 -2.84 2.52
C GLU A 258 -32.76 -2.92 2.45
N TYR A 259 -32.06 -2.00 3.10
CA TYR A 259 -30.59 -2.01 3.14
C TYR A 259 -30.15 -2.77 4.38
N ILE A 260 -29.36 -3.83 4.20
CA ILE A 260 -28.70 -4.55 5.29
C ILE A 260 -27.23 -4.19 5.19
N PRO A 261 -26.61 -3.50 6.15
CA PRO A 261 -26.83 -3.57 7.61
C PRO A 261 -27.86 -2.59 8.18
N ASP A 262 -28.31 -2.84 9.43
CA ASP A 262 -29.13 -1.96 10.29
C ASP A 262 -28.37 -0.68 10.74
N CYS A 263 -27.85 0.08 9.79
CA CYS A 263 -27.03 1.27 10.03
C CYS A 263 -27.79 2.39 10.75
N ASP A 264 -29.09 2.56 10.49
CA ASP A 264 -29.90 3.59 11.13
C ASP A 264 -30.04 3.32 12.64
N LYS A 265 -30.21 2.04 13.01
CA LYS A 265 -30.24 1.63 14.42
C LYS A 265 -28.87 1.79 15.10
N LEU A 266 -27.78 1.55 14.37
CA LEU A 266 -26.43 1.82 14.88
C LEU A 266 -26.25 3.31 15.17
N GLU A 267 -26.68 4.18 14.25
CA GLU A 267 -26.64 5.63 14.40
C GLU A 267 -27.38 6.09 15.65
N GLU A 268 -28.64 5.67 15.84
CA GLU A 268 -29.42 5.98 17.03
C GLU A 268 -28.74 5.56 18.35
N GLU A 269 -28.13 4.36 18.40
CA GLU A 269 -27.45 3.89 19.60
C GLU A 269 -26.10 4.59 19.85
N CYS A 270 -25.41 5.05 18.80
CA CYS A 270 -24.20 5.85 18.90
C CYS A 270 -24.48 7.28 19.34
N GLU A 271 -25.57 7.89 18.87
CA GLU A 271 -26.03 9.21 19.30
C GLU A 271 -26.37 9.24 20.80
N LYS A 272 -26.97 8.17 21.33
CA LYS A 272 -27.19 8.00 22.79
C LYS A 272 -25.88 8.04 23.59
N GLN A 273 -24.73 7.80 22.96
CA GLN A 273 -23.40 7.92 23.55
C GLN A 273 -22.70 9.25 23.21
N ASN A 274 -23.42 10.21 22.63
CA ASN A 274 -22.91 11.48 22.11
C ASN A 274 -21.81 11.30 21.06
N ILE A 275 -21.93 10.28 20.20
CA ILE A 275 -21.03 10.05 19.08
C ILE A 275 -21.82 10.24 17.79
N ILE A 276 -21.45 11.27 17.04
CA ILE A 276 -22.03 11.59 15.72
C ILE A 276 -20.91 11.47 14.70
N TYR A 277 -21.19 10.79 13.58
CA TYR A 277 -20.26 10.70 12.46
C TYR A 277 -20.54 11.85 11.49
N THR A 278 -19.53 12.68 11.25
CA THR A 278 -19.56 13.69 10.19
C THR A 278 -18.95 13.10 8.94
N HIS A 279 -19.71 13.05 7.86
CA HIS A 279 -19.19 12.60 6.57
C HIS A 279 -18.15 13.59 6.03
N PRO A 280 -17.21 13.15 5.18
CA PRO A 280 -16.28 14.08 4.55
C PRO A 280 -16.99 15.01 3.57
N GLY A 281 -16.30 16.09 3.22
CA GLY A 281 -16.83 17.18 2.41
C GLY A 281 -17.44 18.32 3.25
N PRO A 282 -17.63 19.50 2.63
CA PRO A 282 -18.29 20.62 3.29
C PRO A 282 -19.74 20.28 3.62
N ASP A 283 -20.24 20.82 4.75
CA ASP A 283 -21.66 20.85 5.03
C ASP A 283 -22.42 21.47 3.84
N PHE A 284 -23.66 21.00 3.62
CA PHE A 284 -24.49 21.55 2.55
C PHE A 284 -24.70 23.05 2.79
N ASP A 285 -24.01 23.84 1.98
CA ASP A 285 -24.07 25.29 1.97
C ASP A 285 -24.48 25.71 0.56
N PRO A 286 -25.73 26.11 0.33
CA PRO A 286 -26.23 26.45 -1.01
C PRO A 286 -25.53 27.67 -1.61
N THR A 287 -24.67 28.36 -0.85
CA THR A 287 -23.85 29.49 -1.32
C THR A 287 -22.46 29.07 -1.82
N LYS A 288 -22.05 27.82 -1.56
CA LYS A 288 -20.75 27.28 -1.97
C LYS A 288 -20.89 26.36 -3.20
N PRO A 289 -19.82 26.20 -3.99
CA PRO A 289 -19.79 25.19 -5.04
C PRO A 289 -20.04 23.79 -4.47
N GLU A 290 -20.66 22.93 -5.28
CA GLU A 290 -20.81 21.52 -4.94
C GLU A 290 -19.44 20.87 -4.69
N PRO A 291 -19.32 19.98 -3.70
CA PRO A 291 -18.07 19.28 -3.44
C PRO A 291 -17.64 18.43 -4.63
N THR A 292 -16.34 18.36 -4.84
CA THR A 292 -15.75 17.45 -5.80
C THR A 292 -15.92 16.00 -5.35
N ILE A 293 -15.84 15.05 -6.30
CA ILE A 293 -15.87 13.61 -5.95
C ILE A 293 -14.73 13.25 -4.97
N ALA A 294 -13.56 13.90 -5.07
CA ALA A 294 -12.44 13.65 -4.18
C ALA A 294 -12.74 14.06 -2.73
N GLU A 295 -13.45 15.18 -2.54
CA GLU A 295 -13.90 15.65 -1.23
C GLU A 295 -15.02 14.75 -0.66
N ASP A 296 -16.03 14.40 -1.46
CA ASP A 296 -17.17 13.58 -1.05
C ASP A 296 -16.76 12.16 -0.58
N ILE A 297 -15.67 11.62 -1.11
CA ILE A 297 -15.15 10.30 -0.72
C ILE A 297 -14.10 10.35 0.40
N GLY A 298 -13.67 11.55 0.81
CA GLY A 298 -12.56 11.75 1.75
C GLY A 298 -11.23 11.20 1.22
N LEU A 299 -10.87 11.55 -0.02
CA LEU A 299 -9.67 11.04 -0.68
C LEU A 299 -8.38 11.42 0.08
N GLU A 300 -8.31 12.65 0.56
CA GLU A 300 -7.15 13.15 1.30
C GLU A 300 -6.98 12.40 2.64
N GLU A 301 -8.08 12.14 3.35
CA GLU A 301 -8.09 11.37 4.59
C GLU A 301 -7.64 9.92 4.36
N LEU A 302 -8.09 9.29 3.26
CA LEU A 302 -7.63 7.95 2.87
C LEU A 302 -6.13 7.91 2.62
N TYR A 303 -5.58 8.93 1.97
CA TYR A 303 -4.14 9.00 1.70
C TYR A 303 -3.36 9.27 2.98
N LYS A 304 -3.83 10.18 3.85
CA LYS A 304 -3.25 10.40 5.19
C LYS A 304 -3.27 9.15 6.07
N GLU A 305 -4.33 8.33 5.98
CA GLU A 305 -4.39 7.06 6.69
C GLU A 305 -3.36 6.06 6.13
N ALA A 306 -3.18 6.01 4.81
CA ALA A 306 -2.14 5.19 4.19
C ALA A 306 -0.72 5.65 4.57
N GLU A 307 -0.50 6.95 4.72
CA GLU A 307 0.76 7.52 5.20
C GLU A 307 1.09 7.05 6.64
N LYS A 308 0.07 6.75 7.47
CA LYS A 308 0.24 6.09 8.79
C LYS A 308 0.68 4.62 8.71
N ASP A 309 0.73 4.03 7.53
CA ASP A 309 1.43 2.76 7.30
C ASP A 309 2.72 2.95 6.49
N GLY A 310 3.07 4.17 6.06
CA GLY A 310 4.35 4.52 5.42
C GLY A 310 4.19 4.58 3.90
N ILE A 311 2.95 4.48 3.45
CA ILE A 311 2.59 4.42 2.05
C ILE A 311 2.38 5.83 1.56
N PHE A 312 3.19 6.22 0.59
CA PHE A 312 3.00 7.46 -0.10
C PHE A 312 2.18 7.21 -1.38
N ILE A 313 1.14 8.01 -1.59
CA ILE A 313 0.33 7.98 -2.81
C ILE A 313 0.33 9.39 -3.38
N GLY A 314 1.09 9.56 -4.46
CA GLY A 314 1.22 10.83 -5.15
C GLY A 314 0.36 10.88 -6.42
N LYS A 315 -0.03 12.10 -6.80
CA LYS A 315 -0.70 12.35 -8.07
C LYS A 315 0.20 11.99 -9.24
N ASN A 316 -0.41 11.41 -10.27
CA ASN A 316 0.31 10.92 -11.45
C ASN A 316 0.85 12.06 -12.31
N HIS A 317 2.17 12.09 -12.53
CA HIS A 317 2.85 13.12 -13.33
C HIS A 317 3.14 12.72 -14.78
N LEU A 318 2.95 11.45 -15.16
CA LEU A 318 3.44 10.87 -16.42
C LEU A 318 2.34 10.33 -17.35
N ARG A 319 1.06 10.58 -17.07
CA ARG A 319 -0.10 10.01 -17.79
C ARG A 319 -0.31 10.51 -19.24
N ASP A 320 0.75 10.59 -20.04
CA ASP A 320 0.69 10.88 -21.47
C ASP A 320 0.35 9.61 -22.28
N ALA A 321 0.12 9.78 -23.58
CA ALA A 321 -0.17 8.66 -24.47
C ALA A 321 0.97 7.63 -24.50
N THR A 322 2.23 8.06 -24.37
CA THR A 322 3.41 7.18 -24.37
C THR A 322 3.37 6.22 -23.18
N ALA A 323 3.17 6.75 -21.98
CA ALA A 323 3.14 5.99 -20.73
C ALA A 323 1.96 5.02 -20.71
N LEU A 324 0.77 5.48 -21.10
CA LEU A 324 -0.41 4.63 -21.17
C LEU A 324 -0.23 3.47 -22.17
N LEU A 325 0.32 3.75 -23.36
CA LEU A 325 0.60 2.71 -24.34
C LEU A 325 1.68 1.75 -23.84
N ALA A 326 2.77 2.26 -23.25
CA ALA A 326 3.86 1.44 -22.69
C ALA A 326 3.35 0.45 -21.64
N LEU A 327 2.45 0.90 -20.75
CA LEU A 327 1.79 0.04 -19.77
C LEU A 327 0.90 -1.03 -20.41
N LEU A 328 0.08 -0.64 -21.39
CA LEU A 328 -0.91 -1.54 -22.00
C LEU A 328 -0.28 -2.61 -22.90
N ILE A 329 0.83 -2.32 -23.59
CA ILE A 329 1.53 -3.30 -24.44
C ILE A 329 2.34 -4.34 -23.65
N LYS A 330 2.55 -4.15 -22.34
CA LYS A 330 3.30 -5.06 -21.45
C LYS A 330 4.70 -5.42 -21.99
N ASN A 331 5.24 -6.61 -21.72
CA ASN A 331 6.59 -7.06 -22.15
C ASN A 331 6.71 -7.46 -23.63
N ASP A 332 5.87 -6.95 -24.54
CA ASP A 332 5.95 -7.35 -25.95
C ASP A 332 7.20 -6.81 -26.66
N ASN A 333 7.91 -7.67 -27.39
CA ASN A 333 9.11 -7.35 -28.16
C ASN A 333 8.81 -6.57 -29.45
N ASN A 334 7.56 -6.59 -29.94
CA ASN A 334 7.12 -5.80 -31.08
C ASN A 334 6.14 -4.72 -30.62
N ALA A 335 6.70 -3.66 -30.02
CA ALA A 335 5.93 -2.56 -29.44
C ALA A 335 4.97 -1.91 -30.46
N GLY A 336 5.40 -1.73 -31.71
CA GLY A 336 4.59 -1.09 -32.76
C GLY A 336 3.36 -1.91 -33.15
N LYS A 337 3.53 -3.20 -33.46
CA LYS A 337 2.39 -4.08 -33.79
C LYS A 337 1.44 -4.20 -32.61
N LYS A 338 1.97 -4.42 -31.40
CA LYS A 338 1.14 -4.56 -30.20
C LYS A 338 0.40 -3.28 -29.85
N CYS A 339 1.04 -2.13 -30.04
CA CYS A 339 0.41 -0.82 -29.87
C CYS A 339 -0.82 -0.68 -30.76
N ASN A 340 -0.72 -1.03 -32.05
CA ASN A 340 -1.87 -0.97 -32.96
C ASN A 340 -3.01 -1.90 -32.52
N GLU A 341 -2.72 -3.12 -32.07
CA GLU A 341 -3.75 -4.03 -31.54
C GLU A 341 -4.45 -3.46 -30.30
N VAL A 342 -3.67 -2.97 -29.34
CA VAL A 342 -4.18 -2.35 -28.10
C VAL A 342 -5.02 -1.12 -28.42
N LEU A 343 -4.51 -0.24 -29.27
CA LEU A 343 -5.17 1.02 -29.60
C LEU A 343 -6.46 0.78 -30.38
N LYS A 344 -6.48 -0.20 -31.30
CA LYS A 344 -7.72 -0.62 -31.98
C LYS A 344 -8.82 -1.03 -31.00
N ASP A 345 -8.46 -1.74 -29.94
CA ASP A 345 -9.43 -2.13 -28.92
C ASP A 345 -9.88 -0.93 -28.07
N LYS A 346 -8.94 -0.07 -27.67
CA LYS A 346 -9.22 1.12 -26.85
C LYS A 346 -10.02 2.19 -27.60
N CYS A 347 -9.86 2.30 -28.91
CA CYS A 347 -10.61 3.27 -29.73
C CYS A 347 -12.10 2.95 -29.84
N LYS A 348 -12.54 1.71 -29.58
CA LYS A 348 -13.98 1.38 -29.51
C LYS A 348 -14.72 2.21 -28.46
N ASN A 349 -14.00 2.64 -27.42
CA ASN A 349 -14.49 3.49 -26.33
C ASN A 349 -13.52 4.66 -26.10
N SER A 350 -13.09 5.36 -27.15
CA SER A 350 -12.02 6.38 -27.11
C SER A 350 -12.21 7.46 -26.04
N HIS A 351 -13.44 7.96 -25.87
CA HIS A 351 -13.85 8.95 -24.86
C HIS A 351 -13.66 8.50 -23.40
N GLU A 352 -13.29 7.26 -23.17
CA GLU A 352 -13.02 6.69 -21.84
C GLU A 352 -11.56 6.86 -21.39
N HIS A 353 -10.69 7.30 -22.30
CA HIS A 353 -9.24 7.22 -22.15
C HIS A 353 -8.56 8.52 -22.63
N GLY A 354 -8.88 9.67 -22.02
CA GLY A 354 -8.54 11.02 -22.52
C GLY A 354 -7.21 11.21 -23.27
N ALA A 355 -6.07 10.74 -22.76
CA ALA A 355 -4.78 10.88 -23.48
C ALA A 355 -4.66 9.98 -24.74
N LEU A 356 -5.35 8.85 -24.78
CA LEU A 356 -5.47 7.95 -25.93
C LEU A 356 -6.60 8.35 -26.88
N GLU A 357 -7.61 9.09 -26.41
CA GLU A 357 -8.76 9.54 -27.21
C GLU A 357 -8.31 10.28 -28.47
N LYS A 358 -7.30 11.15 -28.32
CA LYS A 358 -6.70 11.93 -29.43
C LYS A 358 -6.03 11.06 -30.50
N LEU A 359 -5.79 9.79 -30.22
CA LEU A 359 -5.18 8.84 -31.16
C LEU A 359 -6.24 8.05 -31.94
N CYS A 360 -7.54 8.29 -31.69
CA CYS A 360 -8.65 7.59 -32.30
C CYS A 360 -9.43 8.50 -33.26
N GLU A 361 -9.98 7.91 -34.32
CA GLU A 361 -10.93 8.55 -35.25
C GLU A 361 -12.21 7.70 -35.26
N GLY A 362 -13.21 8.13 -34.48
CA GLY A 362 -14.36 7.31 -34.15
C GLY A 362 -13.92 6.03 -33.42
N ASN A 363 -14.30 4.87 -33.97
CA ASN A 363 -13.94 3.55 -33.44
C ASN A 363 -12.63 2.99 -34.01
N ASN A 364 -11.94 3.75 -34.86
CA ASN A 364 -10.72 3.32 -35.53
C ASN A 364 -9.50 4.09 -35.01
N ILE A 365 -8.31 3.59 -35.35
CA ILE A 365 -7.05 4.29 -35.08
C ILE A 365 -6.93 5.44 -36.10
N SER A 366 -6.58 6.63 -35.62
CA SER A 366 -6.29 7.78 -36.48
C SER A 366 -4.91 7.69 -37.13
N ASN A 367 -4.62 8.59 -38.07
CA ASN A 367 -3.25 8.73 -38.62
C ASN A 367 -2.23 9.07 -37.52
N ASP A 368 -2.61 9.92 -36.56
CA ASP A 368 -1.76 10.28 -35.42
C ASP A 368 -1.52 9.10 -34.49
N GLY A 369 -2.54 8.27 -34.27
CA GLY A 369 -2.42 7.02 -33.52
C GLY A 369 -1.45 6.03 -34.17
N THR A 370 -1.56 5.85 -35.49
CA THR A 370 -0.65 4.99 -36.26
C THR A 370 0.79 5.51 -36.17
N LYS A 371 0.98 6.82 -36.36
CA LYS A 371 2.29 7.48 -36.22
C LYS A 371 2.85 7.29 -34.81
N LYS A 372 2.02 7.50 -33.78
CA LYS A 372 2.42 7.32 -32.38
C LYS A 372 2.87 5.90 -32.09
N CYS A 373 2.18 4.88 -32.61
CA CYS A 373 2.61 3.49 -32.47
C CYS A 373 3.94 3.19 -33.17
N ASN A 374 4.21 3.81 -34.32
CA ASN A 374 5.49 3.67 -35.02
C ASN A 374 6.66 4.33 -34.27
N GLU A 375 6.39 5.44 -33.57
CA GLU A 375 7.40 6.18 -32.79
C GLU A 375 7.53 5.69 -31.33
N LEU A 376 6.62 4.83 -30.86
CA LEU A 376 6.50 4.45 -29.45
C LEU A 376 7.78 3.89 -28.85
N GLU A 377 8.50 3.02 -29.57
CA GLU A 377 9.74 2.42 -29.07
C GLU A 377 10.84 3.49 -28.87
N LYS A 378 10.94 4.45 -29.79
CA LYS A 378 11.87 5.57 -29.68
C LYS A 378 11.52 6.47 -28.49
N ASP A 379 10.24 6.71 -28.26
CA ASP A 379 9.76 7.52 -27.13
C ASP A 379 9.98 6.82 -25.79
N ILE A 380 9.73 5.52 -25.71
CA ILE A 380 10.05 4.69 -24.55
C ILE A 380 11.55 4.75 -24.28
N ASN A 381 12.40 4.55 -25.30
CA ASN A 381 13.86 4.60 -25.13
C ASN A 381 14.35 5.97 -24.63
N LYS A 382 13.77 7.07 -25.13
CA LYS A 382 14.08 8.42 -24.63
C LYS A 382 13.68 8.57 -23.16
N THR A 383 12.51 8.06 -22.80
CA THR A 383 11.98 8.10 -21.42
C THR A 383 12.83 7.25 -20.48
N CYS A 384 13.25 6.06 -20.91
CA CYS A 384 14.15 5.20 -20.15
C CYS A 384 15.49 5.87 -19.87
N LYS A 385 16.08 6.59 -20.83
CA LYS A 385 17.32 7.36 -20.59
C LYS A 385 17.14 8.42 -19.49
N ILE A 386 16.01 9.14 -19.51
CA ILE A 386 15.68 10.14 -18.47
C ILE A 386 15.50 9.45 -17.12
N PHE A 387 14.77 8.33 -17.09
CA PHE A 387 14.55 7.55 -15.88
C PHE A 387 15.88 7.05 -15.29
N THR A 388 16.73 6.42 -16.10
CA THR A 388 18.05 5.94 -15.68
C THR A 388 18.90 7.06 -15.09
N SER A 389 18.93 8.25 -15.71
CA SER A 389 19.65 9.41 -15.15
C SER A 389 19.15 9.75 -13.75
N LYS A 390 17.82 9.90 -13.58
CA LYS A 390 17.22 10.25 -12.28
C LYS A 390 17.51 9.21 -11.20
N VAL A 391 17.52 7.94 -11.56
CA VAL A 391 17.81 6.84 -10.65
C VAL A 391 19.27 6.89 -10.18
N ILE A 392 20.21 7.16 -11.09
CA ILE A 392 21.64 7.32 -10.78
C ILE A 392 21.85 8.55 -9.89
N ASP A 393 21.24 9.68 -10.23
CA ASP A 393 21.38 10.94 -9.47
C ASP A 393 20.90 10.79 -8.02
N ASN A 394 19.86 9.98 -7.80
CA ASN A 394 19.33 9.66 -6.48
C ASN A 394 20.05 8.50 -5.77
N ARG A 395 21.14 7.96 -6.35
CA ARG A 395 21.94 6.86 -5.79
C ARG A 395 21.15 5.57 -5.55
N LEU A 396 20.09 5.35 -6.33
CA LEU A 396 19.18 4.21 -6.18
C LEU A 396 19.63 2.99 -6.98
N PHE A 397 20.38 3.21 -8.06
CA PHE A 397 20.94 2.18 -8.93
C PHE A 397 21.96 2.84 -9.87
N ASP A 398 23.18 2.32 -9.95
CA ASP A 398 24.23 2.82 -10.85
C ASP A 398 25.02 1.65 -11.45
N PRO A 399 24.61 1.15 -12.64
CA PRO A 399 25.27 0.00 -13.25
C PRO A 399 26.69 0.35 -13.73
N THR A 400 26.98 1.62 -13.98
CA THR A 400 28.31 2.07 -14.45
C THR A 400 29.37 2.00 -13.36
N LYS A 401 28.95 2.01 -12.09
CA LYS A 401 29.81 1.86 -10.92
C LYS A 401 29.69 0.49 -10.25
N GLY A 402 29.06 -0.48 -10.92
CA GLY A 402 28.82 -1.81 -10.37
C GLY A 402 27.72 -1.86 -9.31
N ASN A 403 26.98 -0.77 -9.06
CA ASN A 403 25.82 -0.74 -8.17
C ASN A 403 24.55 -1.16 -8.93
N ASN A 404 24.53 -2.41 -9.40
CA ASN A 404 23.42 -2.99 -10.16
C ASN A 404 22.60 -3.99 -9.34
N GLU A 405 22.64 -3.86 -8.01
CA GLU A 405 22.01 -4.79 -7.06
C GLU A 405 20.86 -4.15 -6.29
N ILE A 406 20.11 -5.02 -5.59
CA ILE A 406 19.18 -4.59 -4.56
C ILE A 406 19.96 -3.95 -3.42
N VAL A 407 19.52 -2.77 -3.01
CA VAL A 407 20.08 -2.05 -1.87
C VAL A 407 19.33 -2.48 -0.61
N GLY A 408 20.08 -2.96 0.39
CA GLY A 408 19.52 -3.34 1.68
C GLY A 408 18.96 -2.14 2.44
N TRP A 409 18.03 -2.37 3.37
CA TRP A 409 17.24 -1.31 4.04
C TRP A 409 18.06 -0.12 4.56
N GLU A 410 19.20 -0.39 5.18
CA GLU A 410 20.04 0.64 5.78
C GLU A 410 20.84 1.45 4.75
N GLY A 411 21.13 0.86 3.59
CA GLY A 411 21.81 1.52 2.48
C GLY A 411 20.89 2.41 1.64
N LEU A 412 19.56 2.29 1.81
CA LEU A 412 18.60 3.10 1.07
C LEU A 412 18.71 4.58 1.48
N PRO A 413 18.69 5.50 0.50
CA PRO A 413 18.78 6.93 0.77
C PRO A 413 17.58 7.43 1.57
N THR A 414 17.75 8.54 2.29
CA THR A 414 16.72 9.12 3.15
C THR A 414 16.26 10.50 2.69
N PHE A 415 16.82 11.01 1.59
CA PHE A 415 16.64 12.40 1.15
C PHE A 415 15.58 12.57 0.03
N LEU A 416 14.93 11.49 -0.42
CA LEU A 416 13.87 11.63 -1.44
C LEU A 416 12.72 12.50 -0.89
N SER A 417 12.22 13.41 -1.71
CA SER A 417 11.01 14.15 -1.40
C SER A 417 9.74 13.37 -1.76
N ASN A 418 8.57 13.84 -1.31
CA ASN A 418 7.26 13.34 -1.79
C ASN A 418 7.18 13.43 -3.32
N GLU A 419 7.68 14.54 -3.88
CA GLU A 419 7.64 14.78 -5.33
C GLU A 419 8.57 13.82 -6.09
N ASP A 420 9.74 13.51 -5.54
CA ASP A 420 10.63 12.50 -6.13
C ASP A 420 9.99 11.12 -6.12
N CYS A 421 9.37 10.74 -5.00
CA CYS A 421 8.64 9.48 -4.90
C CYS A 421 7.48 9.42 -5.89
N ALA A 422 6.64 10.45 -5.97
CA ALA A 422 5.54 10.49 -6.94
C ALA A 422 6.04 10.26 -8.37
N LYS A 423 7.08 11.00 -8.77
CA LYS A 423 7.65 10.91 -10.13
C LYS A 423 8.29 9.57 -10.40
N LEU A 424 9.19 9.10 -9.54
CA LEU A 424 9.96 7.87 -9.73
C LEU A 424 9.07 6.63 -9.67
N GLU A 425 8.07 6.61 -8.78
CA GLU A 425 7.10 5.52 -8.72
C GLU A 425 6.22 5.47 -9.97
N SER A 426 5.78 6.62 -10.51
CA SER A 426 5.09 6.64 -11.80
C SER A 426 5.97 6.13 -12.93
N TYR A 427 7.27 6.47 -12.99
CA TYR A 427 8.17 5.87 -13.98
C TYR A 427 8.21 4.35 -13.87
N CYS A 428 8.31 3.83 -12.64
CA CYS A 428 8.29 2.40 -12.39
C CYS A 428 6.98 1.76 -12.82
N PHE A 429 5.85 2.37 -12.46
CA PHE A 429 4.54 1.87 -12.83
C PHE A 429 4.38 1.72 -14.36
N TYR A 430 4.81 2.72 -15.13
CA TYR A 430 4.63 2.73 -16.59
C TYR A 430 5.73 1.99 -17.37
N PHE A 431 6.97 1.97 -16.87
CA PHE A 431 8.13 1.59 -17.68
C PHE A 431 9.06 0.55 -17.03
N GLU A 432 8.81 0.06 -15.81
CA GLU A 432 9.66 -0.96 -15.14
C GLU A 432 9.92 -2.21 -16.00
N LYS A 433 8.95 -2.53 -16.85
CA LYS A 433 8.91 -3.69 -17.73
C LYS A 433 9.50 -3.42 -19.12
N LYS A 434 9.78 -2.17 -19.45
CA LYS A 434 10.30 -1.73 -20.75
C LYS A 434 11.72 -1.20 -20.70
N CYS A 435 12.12 -0.58 -19.61
CA CYS A 435 13.46 -0.04 -19.50
C CYS A 435 14.48 -1.13 -19.16
N PRO A 436 15.71 -1.05 -19.70
CA PRO A 436 16.80 -1.91 -19.26
C PRO A 436 17.08 -1.70 -17.77
N ASP A 437 17.34 -2.79 -17.06
CA ASP A 437 17.74 -2.80 -15.64
C ASP A 437 16.77 -2.12 -14.65
N SER A 438 15.56 -1.76 -15.09
CA SER A 438 14.62 -1.01 -14.25
C SER A 438 13.98 -1.83 -13.15
N GLU A 439 13.93 -3.17 -13.25
CA GLU A 439 13.28 -3.99 -12.22
C GLU A 439 13.94 -3.81 -10.84
N LYS A 440 15.28 -3.88 -10.77
CA LYS A 440 16.01 -3.68 -9.52
C LYS A 440 15.94 -2.22 -9.06
N ALA A 441 16.10 -1.27 -10.00
CA ALA A 441 15.95 0.14 -9.71
C ALA A 441 14.58 0.48 -9.10
N CYS A 442 13.50 -0.07 -9.65
CA CYS A 442 12.15 0.15 -9.17
C CYS A 442 11.88 -0.49 -7.81
N LYS A 443 12.48 -1.65 -7.53
CA LYS A 443 12.47 -2.25 -6.20
C LYS A 443 13.17 -1.36 -5.16
N ASN A 444 14.29 -0.74 -5.53
CA ASN A 444 15.00 0.21 -4.67
C ASN A 444 14.21 1.51 -4.48
N ILE A 445 13.57 2.04 -5.53
CA ILE A 445 12.70 3.23 -5.45
C ILE A 445 11.56 3.00 -4.45
N ARG A 446 10.76 1.95 -4.64
CA ARG A 446 9.60 1.65 -3.77
C ARG A 446 10.04 1.43 -2.33
N ALA A 447 11.12 0.67 -2.11
CA ALA A 447 11.67 0.47 -0.76
C ALA A 447 12.15 1.78 -0.12
N THR A 448 12.73 2.69 -0.90
CA THR A 448 13.18 4.00 -0.42
C THR A 448 11.99 4.90 -0.04
N CYS A 449 10.98 4.97 -0.91
CA CYS A 449 9.76 5.74 -0.64
C CYS A 449 9.01 5.21 0.58
N TYR A 450 8.99 3.89 0.74
CA TYR A 450 8.42 3.25 1.91
C TYR A 450 9.21 3.58 3.19
N LYS A 451 10.54 3.43 3.16
CA LYS A 451 11.41 3.79 4.28
C LYS A 451 11.21 5.23 4.72
N ARG A 452 11.20 6.15 3.77
CA ARG A 452 10.92 7.56 4.01
C ARG A 452 9.58 7.78 4.72
N GLY A 453 8.51 7.12 4.26
CA GLY A 453 7.17 7.24 4.87
C GLY A 453 7.11 6.70 6.30
N LEU A 454 7.91 5.68 6.61
CA LEU A 454 8.06 5.16 7.98
C LEU A 454 8.92 6.09 8.86
N ASP A 455 10.03 6.59 8.31
CA ASP A 455 10.98 7.46 9.02
C ASP A 455 10.38 8.83 9.35
N ALA A 456 9.49 9.37 8.51
CA ALA A 456 8.80 10.64 8.76
C ALA A 456 7.91 10.65 10.02
N ARG A 457 7.73 9.49 10.67
CA ARG A 457 6.95 9.33 11.89
C ARG A 457 7.78 9.01 13.13
N ALA A 458 9.06 8.70 12.97
CA ALA A 458 10.00 8.48 14.06
C ALA A 458 10.50 9.83 14.60
#